data_AF-A0A662HEB3-F1
#
_entry.id   AF-A0A662HEB3-F1
#
_cell.length_a   1.000
_cell.length_b   1.000
_cell.length_c   1.000
_cell.angle_alpha   90.00
_cell.angle_beta   90.00
_cell.angle_gamma   90.00
#
_symmetry.space_group_name_H-M   'P 1'
#
loop_
_entity.id
_entity.type
_entity.pdbx_description
1 polymer ?
#
loop_
_entity_poly.entity_id
_entity_poly.type
_entity_poly.pdbx_seq_one_letter_code
_entity_poly.pdbx_strand_id
1 'polypeptide(L)' 'MTSQPRKVRKRMLNAPYHLRQKYLTAPLSPTLIREYGVKRLPVRKGDSVLIMRGEFAG' A
#
# COMPACT_ATOMS: atom_id res chain seq x y z
N MET A 1 19.09 9.50 -4.06
CA MET A 1 17.70 9.89 -3.70
C MET A 1 17.72 11.33 -3.18
N THR A 2 16.69 12.14 -3.45
CA THR A 2 16.65 13.54 -2.96
C THR A 2 15.93 13.60 -1.62
N SER A 3 16.53 14.27 -0.63
CA SER A 3 15.94 14.50 0.69
C SER A 3 14.99 15.70 0.73
N GLN A 4 14.83 16.42 -0.39
CA GLN A 4 14.00 17.64 -0.45
C GLN A 4 12.49 17.28 -0.40
N PRO A 5 11.75 17.68 0.65
CA PRO A 5 10.35 17.25 0.85
C PRO A 5 9.43 17.65 -0.30
N ARG A 6 9.60 18.86 -0.85
CA ARG A 6 8.82 19.37 -2.00
C ARG A 6 8.92 18.43 -3.21
N LYS A 7 10.13 17.92 -3.50
CA LYS A 7 10.37 17.04 -4.66
C LYS A 7 9.78 15.65 -4.44
N VAL A 8 9.83 15.13 -3.20
CA VAL A 8 9.23 13.83 -2.84
C VAL A 8 7.71 13.87 -3.00
N ARG A 9 7.05 14.90 -2.46
CA ARG A 9 5.58 15.05 -2.59
C ARG A 9 5.16 15.21 -4.05
N LYS A 10 5.87 16.05 -4.83
CA LYS A 10 5.60 16.23 -6.28
C LYS A 10 5.66 14.89 -7.03
N ARG A 11 6.61 14.02 -6.68
CA ARG A 11 6.76 12.70 -7.30
C ARG A 11 5.57 11.78 -7.01
N MET A 12 5.09 11.73 -5.78
CA MET A 12 3.95 10.87 -5.41
C MET A 12 2.66 11.33 -6.09
N LEU A 13 2.40 12.64 -6.11
CA LEU A 13 1.20 13.21 -6.73
C LEU A 13 1.18 13.01 -8.26
N ASN A 14 2.32 13.23 -8.92
CA ASN A 14 2.44 13.16 -10.38
C ASN A 14 2.87 11.77 -10.89
N ALA A 15 2.76 10.73 -10.07
CA ALA A 15 3.20 9.40 -10.46
C ALA A 15 2.35 8.84 -11.63
N PRO A 16 2.96 8.17 -12.63
CA PRO A 16 2.24 7.49 -13.70
C PRO A 16 1.45 6.29 -13.17
N TYR A 17 0.44 5.85 -13.94
CA TYR A 17 -0.54 4.85 -13.50
C TYR A 17 0.09 3.54 -12.96
N HIS A 18 1.05 2.97 -13.70
CA HIS A 18 1.74 1.72 -13.31
C HIS A 18 2.57 1.86 -12.02
N LEU A 19 2.94 3.08 -11.61
CA LEU A 19 3.61 3.35 -10.34
C LEU A 19 2.64 3.66 -9.21
N ARG A 20 1.46 4.23 -9.52
CA ARG A 20 0.42 4.51 -8.51
C ARG A 20 -0.01 3.24 -7.77
N GLN A 21 -0.11 2.12 -8.48
CA GLN A 21 -0.45 0.83 -7.89
C GLN A 21 0.52 0.42 -6.77
N LYS A 22 1.82 0.73 -6.90
CA LYS A 22 2.84 0.38 -5.88
C LYS A 22 2.64 1.18 -4.58
N TYR A 23 1.99 2.34 -4.62
CA TYR A 23 1.70 3.13 -3.42
C TYR A 23 0.49 2.61 -2.65
N LEU A 24 -0.44 1.90 -3.32
CA LEU A 24 -1.63 1.30 -2.71
C LEU A 24 -1.33 -0.12 -2.20
N THR A 25 -0.39 -0.21 -1.27
CA THR A 25 0.07 -1.49 -0.70
C THR A 25 -0.45 -1.67 0.73
N ALA A 26 -1.00 -2.85 1.02
CA ALA A 26 -1.51 -3.23 2.35
C ALA A 26 -0.67 -4.36 2.99
N PRO A 27 -0.62 -4.45 4.33
CA PRO A 27 -0.04 -5.60 5.02
C PRO A 27 -0.94 -6.83 4.88
N LEU A 28 -0.32 -8.01 4.78
CA LEU A 28 -1.04 -9.28 4.79
C LEU A 28 -1.38 -9.71 6.23
N SER A 29 -2.43 -10.53 6.37
CA SER A 29 -2.77 -11.16 7.64
C SER A 29 -1.68 -12.14 8.09
N PRO A 30 -1.51 -12.41 9.40
CA PRO A 30 -0.45 -13.29 9.89
C PRO A 30 -0.45 -14.71 9.29
N THR A 31 -1.62 -15.24 8.95
CA THR A 31 -1.77 -16.55 8.28
C THR A 31 -1.20 -16.50 6.87
N LEU A 32 -1.62 -15.54 6.06
CA LEU A 32 -1.11 -15.31 4.70
C LEU A 32 0.39 -14.98 4.67
N ILE A 33 0.91 -14.27 5.68
CA ILE A 33 2.36 -14.01 5.79
C ILE A 33 3.12 -15.33 5.97
N ARG A 34 2.60 -16.26 6.79
CA ARG A 34 3.24 -17.57 7.01
C ARG A 34 3.21 -18.44 5.77
N GLU A 35 2.11 -18.40 5.02
CA GLU A 35 1.92 -19.20 3.81
C GLU A 35 2.79 -18.71 2.64
N TYR A 36 2.77 -17.40 2.38
CA TYR A 36 3.42 -16.83 1.19
C TYR A 36 4.79 -16.19 1.48
N GLY A 37 5.17 -16.01 2.74
CA GLY A 37 6.43 -15.37 3.15
C GLY A 37 6.51 -13.86 2.87
N VAL A 38 5.47 -13.26 2.29
CA VAL A 38 5.42 -11.85 1.91
C VAL A 38 4.67 -11.05 2.97
N LYS A 39 5.22 -9.90 3.37
CA LYS A 39 4.60 -9.03 4.39
C LYS A 39 3.53 -8.09 3.82
N ARG A 40 3.64 -7.71 2.55
CA ARG A 40 2.88 -6.61 1.93
C ARG A 40 2.65 -6.85 0.44
N LEU A 41 1.44 -6.57 -0.04
CA LEU A 41 1.06 -6.67 -1.45
C LEU A 41 0.20 -5.48 -1.89
N PRO A 42 0.26 -5.08 -3.18
CA PRO A 42 -0.64 -4.09 -3.74
C PRO A 42 -2.07 -4.63 -3.77
N VAL A 43 -3.02 -3.83 -3.31
CA VAL A 43 -4.44 -4.21 -3.23
C VAL A 43 -5.04 -4.34 -4.63
N ARG A 44 -5.85 -5.38 -4.85
CA ARG A 44 -6.58 -5.61 -6.09
C ARG A 44 -8.08 -5.67 -5.84
N LYS A 45 -8.85 -5.43 -6.91
CA LYS A 45 -10.31 -5.61 -6.87
C LYS A 45 -10.61 -7.10 -6.69
N GLY A 46 -11.37 -7.44 -5.65
CA GLY A 46 -11.72 -8.81 -5.28
C GLY A 46 -11.04 -9.30 -3.99
N ASP A 47 -10.06 -8.56 -3.46
CA ASP A 47 -9.43 -8.88 -2.18
C ASP A 47 -10.38 -8.54 -1.01
N SER A 48 -10.46 -9.44 -0.03
CA SER A 48 -11.12 -9.17 1.26
C SER A 48 -10.12 -8.49 2.20
N VAL A 49 -10.52 -7.35 2.77
CA VAL A 49 -9.66 -6.53 3.62
C VAL A 49 -10.35 -6.18 4.94
N LEU A 50 -9.55 -6.00 5.99
CA LEU A 50 -9.99 -5.51 7.30
C LEU A 50 -9.53 -4.07 7.48
N ILE A 51 -10.41 -3.20 7.98
CA ILE A 51 -10.08 -1.79 8.22
C ILE A 51 -9.45 -1.67 9.61
N MET A 52 -8.17 -1.30 9.65
CA MET A 52 -7.40 -1.25 10.91
C MET A 52 -7.46 0.10 11.64
N ARG A 53 -7.79 1.20 10.95
CA ARG A 53 -7.75 2.57 11.48
C ARG A 53 -8.84 3.44 10.87
N GLY A 54 -9.34 4.42 11.63
CA GLY A 54 -10.39 5.35 11.21
C GLY A 54 -11.74 5.05 11.86
N GLU A 55 -12.78 5.78 11.45
CA GLU A 55 -14.14 5.63 12.00
C GLU A 55 -14.76 4.26 11.68
N PHE A 56 -14.36 3.66 10.56
CA PHE A 56 -14.80 2.34 10.11
C PHE A 56 -13.88 1.20 10.60
N ALA A 57 -13.04 1.45 11.61
CA ALA A 57 -12.18 0.40 12.16
C ALA A 57 -13.03 -0.63 12.92
N GLY A 58 -13.00 -1.87 12.43
CA GLY A 58 -13.81 -3.01 12.89
C GLY A 58 -13.65 -4.18 11.95
#